data_AF-A0A6C1QKN7-F1
#
_entry.id   AF-A0A6C1QKN7-F1
#
_cell.length_a   1.000
_cell.length_b   1.000
_cell.length_c   1.000
_cell.angle_alpha   90.00
_cell.angle_beta   90.00
_cell.angle_gamma   90.00
#
_symmetry.space_group_name_H-M   'P 1'
#
loop_
_entity.id
_entity.type
_entity.pdbx_description
1 polymer ?
#
loop_
_entity_poly.entity_id
_entity_poly.type
_entity_poly.pdbx_seq_one_letter_code
_entity_poly.pdbx_strand_id
1 'polypeptide(L)'
;MKFNPVVKYPGIIISGVAFGIFILLPLSEFASYIEYIERGTARGPVTFILGKLLDTLLLRTPIRFIYYSGFGILSVALFVHFYSRFKERRTEINQLLSELNQGLLPLIAQGESNTLEFKSSYRFDLKQNIVNKALEGVVMKTLAGFMNSGGGTLLLGVSDDGTILGLENDYQTLKRKDKDGFEQLIMSSVSEKLGTAACKYIRLIFHSHNQMEVCRIIVDRAGFPIYVKEGNSKKFYVRTGSGTRDMDIQEAINYISETWKK
;
A
#
# COMPACT_ATOMS: atom_id res chain seq x y z
N MET A 1 -1.17 -20.95 -10.01
CA MET A 1 -0.78 -20.19 -11.21
C MET A 1 -2.06 -19.74 -11.93
N LYS A 2 -2.65 -18.62 -11.51
CA LYS A 2 -3.86 -18.07 -12.15
C LYS A 2 -3.40 -17.11 -13.25
N PHE A 3 -3.56 -17.53 -14.51
CA PHE A 3 -3.40 -16.66 -15.67
C PHE A 3 -4.42 -15.53 -15.58
N ASN A 4 -3.94 -14.29 -15.49
CA ASN A 4 -4.77 -13.10 -15.49
C ASN A 4 -5.20 -12.83 -16.95
N PRO A 5 -6.49 -12.91 -17.30
CA PRO A 5 -6.93 -12.65 -18.66
C PRO A 5 -7.00 -11.13 -18.88
N VAL A 6 -6.98 -10.73 -20.16
CA VAL A 6 -7.20 -9.36 -20.64
C VAL A 6 -5.96 -8.45 -20.72
N VAL A 7 -4.91 -8.97 -21.34
CA VAL A 7 -4.21 -8.16 -22.37
C VAL A 7 -4.68 -8.73 -23.70
N LYS A 8 -5.63 -8.07 -24.37
CA LYS A 8 -6.08 -8.51 -25.69
C LYS A 8 -4.92 -8.30 -26.65
N TYR A 9 -4.17 -9.36 -26.94
CA TYR A 9 -3.12 -9.42 -27.96
C TYR A 9 -3.42 -8.63 -29.24
N PRO A 10 -4.65 -8.66 -29.82
CA PRO A 10 -4.94 -7.83 -31.00
C PRO A 10 -4.83 -6.32 -30.73
N GLY A 11 -5.14 -5.85 -29.52
CA GLY A 11 -5.04 -4.44 -29.15
C GLY A 11 -3.59 -3.94 -29.08
N ILE A 12 -2.65 -4.77 -28.62
CA ILE A 12 -1.21 -4.44 -28.61
C ILE A 12 -0.67 -4.38 -30.03
N ILE A 13 -1.08 -5.32 -30.88
CA ILE A 13 -0.61 -5.36 -32.27
C ILE A 13 -1.09 -4.11 -33.02
N ILE A 14 -2.37 -3.78 -32.96
CA ILE A 14 -2.93 -2.62 -33.65
C ILE A 14 -2.33 -1.31 -33.13
N SER A 15 -2.25 -1.14 -31.81
CA SER A 15 -1.67 0.08 -31.21
C SER A 15 -0.17 0.19 -31.47
N GLY A 16 0.55 -0.93 -31.45
CA GLY A 16 1.97 -0.99 -31.77
C GLY A 16 2.26 -0.64 -33.23
N VAL A 17 1.49 -1.19 -34.17
CA VAL A 17 1.59 -0.83 -35.60
C VAL A 17 1.29 0.65 -35.81
N ALA A 18 0.22 1.17 -35.20
CA ALA A 18 -0.13 2.58 -35.28
C ALA A 18 0.98 3.48 -34.69
N PHE A 19 1.53 3.13 -33.53
CA PHE A 19 2.66 3.84 -32.92
C PHE A 19 3.89 3.84 -33.82
N GLY A 20 4.23 2.70 -34.41
CA GLY A 20 5.33 2.58 -35.36
C GLY A 20 5.17 3.48 -36.59
N ILE A 21 3.99 3.43 -37.22
CA ILE A 21 3.74 4.10 -38.49
C ILE A 21 3.46 5.59 -38.34
N PHE A 22 2.72 6.00 -37.30
CA PHE A 22 2.28 7.40 -37.16
C PHE A 22 3.11 8.22 -36.19
N ILE A 23 4.02 7.60 -35.42
CA ILE A 23 4.88 8.32 -34.48
C ILE A 23 6.35 8.08 -34.82
N LEU A 24 6.82 6.82 -34.80
CA LEU A 24 8.24 6.53 -35.01
C LEU A 24 8.72 6.88 -36.43
N LEU A 25 7.93 6.54 -37.45
CA LEU A 25 8.29 6.84 -38.84
C LEU A 25 8.38 8.36 -39.09
N PRO A 26 7.35 9.18 -38.79
CA PRO A 26 7.44 10.63 -38.95
C PRO A 26 8.60 11.26 -38.18
N LEU A 27 8.87 10.78 -36.97
CA LEU A 27 9.96 11.28 -36.15
C LEU A 27 11.33 10.95 -36.78
N SER A 28 11.50 9.74 -37.30
CA SER A 28 12.74 9.34 -37.98
C SER A 28 12.97 10.09 -39.29
N GLU A 29 11.91 10.31 -40.08
CA GLU A 29 12.01 11.06 -41.34
C GLU A 29 12.21 12.56 -41.09
N PHE A 30 11.70 13.09 -39.98
CA PHE A 30 12.03 14.45 -39.55
C PHE A 30 13.52 14.58 -39.21
N ALA A 31 14.10 13.61 -38.50
CA ALA A 31 15.53 13.60 -38.22
C ALA A 31 16.36 13.52 -39.53
N SER A 32 15.97 12.65 -40.46
CA SER A 32 16.60 12.56 -41.79
C SER A 32 16.42 13.83 -42.62
N TYR A 33 15.30 14.53 -42.48
CA TYR A 33 15.03 15.78 -43.18
C TYR A 33 15.96 16.91 -42.74
N ILE A 34 16.27 17.01 -41.44
CA ILE A 34 17.25 17.99 -40.92
C ILE A 34 18.62 17.77 -41.57
N GLU A 35 19.08 16.52 -41.66
CA GLU A 35 20.34 16.17 -42.33
C GLU A 35 20.31 16.51 -43.84
N TYR A 36 19.14 16.44 -44.47
CA TYR A 36 18.98 16.71 -45.90
C TYR A 36 18.89 18.21 -46.23
N ILE A 37 18.34 19.04 -45.34
CA ILE A 37 18.34 20.51 -45.51
C ILE A 37 19.76 21.03 -45.57
N GLU A 38 20.66 20.51 -44.73
CA GLU A 38 22.09 20.88 -44.77
C GLU A 38 22.75 20.59 -46.12
N ARG A 39 22.16 19.68 -46.92
CA ARG A 39 22.61 19.32 -48.27
C ARG A 39 21.81 19.98 -49.41
N GLY A 40 20.86 20.87 -49.10
CA GLY A 40 20.17 21.71 -50.09
C GLY A 40 18.84 21.19 -50.65
N THR A 41 17.92 20.69 -49.81
CA THR A 41 16.57 20.31 -50.25
C THR A 41 15.58 21.47 -50.47
N ALA A 42 14.81 21.40 -51.56
CA ALA A 42 13.79 22.39 -51.95
C ALA A 42 12.35 22.11 -51.45
N ARG A 43 12.12 21.03 -50.69
CA ARG A 43 10.80 20.69 -50.13
C ARG A 43 10.73 21.02 -48.65
N GLY A 44 9.59 21.50 -48.17
CA GLY A 44 9.35 21.70 -46.74
C GLY A 44 9.25 20.39 -45.94
N PRO A 45 9.40 20.46 -44.60
CA PRO A 45 9.45 19.27 -43.72
C PRO A 45 8.19 18.42 -43.81
N VAL A 46 7.03 19.09 -43.79
CA VAL A 46 5.73 18.43 -43.76
C VAL A 46 5.47 17.66 -45.04
N THR A 47 5.74 18.25 -46.21
CA THR A 47 5.50 17.61 -47.50
C THR A 47 6.46 16.47 -47.76
N PHE A 48 7.70 16.56 -47.26
CA PHE A 48 8.67 15.46 -47.29
C PHE A 48 8.19 14.27 -46.46
N ILE A 49 7.84 14.49 -45.19
CA ILE A 49 7.42 13.43 -44.27
C ILE A 49 6.10 12.78 -44.72
N LEU A 50 5.11 13.59 -45.14
CA LEU A 50 3.85 13.06 -45.65
C LEU A 50 4.04 12.20 -46.90
N GLY A 51 4.93 12.59 -47.81
CA GLY A 51 5.26 11.78 -48.99
C GLY A 51 5.83 10.42 -48.61
N LYS A 52 6.79 10.39 -47.66
CA LYS A 52 7.39 9.14 -47.17
C LYS A 52 6.41 8.26 -46.41
N LEU A 53 5.51 8.86 -45.63
CA LEU A 53 4.45 8.16 -44.92
C LEU A 53 3.45 7.54 -45.91
N LEU A 54 3.03 8.27 -46.94
CA LEU A 54 2.15 7.73 -47.99
C LEU A 54 2.81 6.62 -48.79
N ASP A 55 4.09 6.76 -49.17
CA ASP A 55 4.84 5.69 -49.86
C ASP A 55 4.96 4.42 -48.99
N THR A 56 5.04 4.57 -47.67
CA THR A 56 5.09 3.44 -46.74
C THR A 56 3.72 2.79 -46.54
N LEU A 57 2.64 3.58 -46.45
CA LEU A 57 1.26 3.08 -46.35
C LEU A 57 0.78 2.41 -47.63
N LEU A 58 1.14 2.95 -48.80
CA LEU A 58 0.85 2.38 -50.11
C LEU A 58 1.76 1.18 -50.45
N LEU A 59 2.53 0.68 -49.49
CA LEU A 59 3.42 -0.48 -49.63
C LEU A 59 4.45 -0.34 -50.77
N ARG A 60 4.79 0.89 -51.18
CA ARG A 60 5.87 1.15 -52.14
C ARG A 60 7.25 0.90 -51.52
N THR A 61 7.35 0.95 -50.19
CA THR A 61 8.55 0.62 -49.41
C THR A 61 8.24 -0.43 -48.32
N PRO A 62 8.00 -1.70 -48.70
CA PRO A 62 7.45 -2.71 -47.79
C PRO A 62 8.38 -3.04 -46.62
N ILE A 63 9.71 -2.96 -46.82
CA ILE A 63 10.71 -3.20 -45.76
C ILE A 63 10.54 -2.18 -44.62
N ARG A 64 10.27 -0.91 -44.95
CA ARG A 64 10.07 0.15 -43.95
C ARG A 64 8.81 -0.10 -43.14
N PHE A 65 7.73 -0.46 -43.81
CA PHE A 65 6.47 -0.79 -43.15
C PHE A 65 6.65 -1.90 -42.09
N ILE A 66 7.35 -2.99 -42.46
CA ILE A 66 7.63 -4.11 -41.55
C ILE A 66 8.49 -3.67 -40.37
N TYR A 67 9.57 -2.92 -40.64
CA TYR A 67 10.50 -2.46 -39.60
C TYR A 67 9.81 -1.60 -38.53
N TYR A 68 9.09 -0.55 -38.94
CA TYR A 68 8.44 0.36 -37.99
C TYR A 68 7.26 -0.31 -37.27
N SER A 69 6.51 -1.18 -37.95
CA SER A 69 5.45 -1.97 -37.33
C SER A 69 5.99 -2.89 -36.24
N GLY A 70 7.08 -3.62 -36.51
CA GLY A 70 7.71 -4.51 -35.54
C GLY A 70 8.25 -3.78 -34.32
N PHE A 71 8.95 -2.65 -34.54
CA PHE A 71 9.52 -1.85 -33.45
C PHE A 71 8.43 -1.18 -32.58
N GLY A 72 7.34 -0.74 -33.21
CA GLY A 72 6.19 -0.18 -32.50
C GLY A 72 5.48 -1.21 -31.62
N ILE A 73 5.26 -2.43 -32.12
CA ILE A 73 4.72 -3.55 -31.33
C ILE A 73 5.62 -3.87 -30.13
N LEU A 74 6.94 -3.96 -30.35
CA LEU A 74 7.89 -4.26 -29.28
C LEU A 74 7.88 -3.19 -28.18
N SER A 75 7.84 -1.91 -28.58
CA SER A 75 7.83 -0.77 -27.66
C SER A 75 6.55 -0.73 -26.81
N VAL A 76 5.38 -0.95 -27.43
CA VAL A 76 4.10 -1.03 -26.70
C VAL A 76 4.05 -2.25 -25.79
N ALA A 77 4.57 -3.41 -26.23
CA ALA A 77 4.62 -4.62 -25.41
C ALA A 77 5.51 -4.45 -24.17
N LEU A 78 6.71 -3.86 -24.32
CA LEU A 78 7.62 -3.55 -23.21
C LEU A 78 7.00 -2.52 -22.26
N PHE A 79 6.35 -1.48 -22.80
CA PHE A 79 5.66 -0.48 -22.01
C PHE A 79 4.51 -1.09 -21.19
N VAL A 80 3.68 -1.95 -21.79
CA VAL A 80 2.61 -2.67 -21.09
C VAL A 80 3.18 -3.60 -20.02
N HIS A 81 4.25 -4.34 -20.33
CA HIS A 81 4.91 -5.22 -19.38
C HIS A 81 5.43 -4.43 -18.16
N PHE A 82 6.16 -3.34 -18.40
CA PHE A 82 6.68 -2.47 -17.35
C PHE A 82 5.54 -1.79 -16.56
N TYR A 83 4.54 -1.22 -17.25
CA TYR A 83 3.40 -0.56 -16.63
C TYR A 83 2.59 -1.54 -15.78
N SER A 84 2.42 -2.80 -16.21
CA SER A 84 1.75 -3.83 -15.43
C SER A 84 2.51 -4.17 -14.14
N ARG A 85 3.84 -4.31 -14.22
CA ARG A 85 4.72 -4.49 -13.05
C ARG A 85 4.69 -3.31 -12.09
N PHE A 86 4.54 -2.08 -12.61
CA PHE A 86 4.39 -0.89 -11.79
C PHE A 86 2.98 -0.73 -11.22
N LYS A 87 1.94 -1.19 -11.91
CA LYS A 87 0.54 -1.12 -11.48
C LYS A 87 0.30 -1.99 -10.25
N GLU A 88 0.90 -3.17 -10.18
CA GLU A 88 0.80 -4.07 -9.03
C GLU A 88 1.18 -3.35 -7.71
N ARG A 89 2.24 -2.53 -7.72
CA ARG A 89 2.65 -1.68 -6.58
C ARG A 89 1.71 -0.50 -6.30
N ARG A 90 0.93 -0.01 -7.28
CA ARG A 90 0.01 1.14 -7.10
C ARG A 90 -1.33 0.75 -6.49
N THR A 91 -1.80 -0.47 -6.71
CA THR A 91 -3.08 -0.96 -6.14
C THR A 91 -3.02 -0.99 -4.61
N GLU A 92 -1.89 -1.42 -4.06
CA GLU A 92 -1.63 -1.41 -2.63
C GLU A 92 -1.66 0.03 -2.07
N ILE A 93 -1.04 1.00 -2.77
CA ILE A 93 -1.07 2.42 -2.38
C ILE A 93 -2.49 3.00 -2.37
N ASN A 94 -3.32 2.73 -3.39
CA ASN A 94 -4.68 3.29 -3.45
C ASN A 94 -5.65 2.63 -2.47
N GLN A 95 -5.45 1.34 -2.17
CA GLN A 95 -6.23 0.63 -1.15
C GLN A 95 -5.86 1.15 0.24
N LEU A 96 -4.57 1.38 0.51
CA LEU A 96 -4.07 2.05 1.72
C LEU A 96 -4.58 3.49 1.86
N LEU A 97 -4.67 4.24 0.76
CA LEU A 97 -5.24 5.61 0.75
C LEU A 97 -6.76 5.62 0.93
N SER A 98 -7.47 4.60 0.45
CA SER A 98 -8.90 4.46 0.66
C SER A 98 -9.23 4.03 2.09
N GLU A 99 -8.41 3.19 2.71
CA GLU A 99 -8.52 2.85 4.13
C GLU A 99 -8.20 4.06 5.00
N LEU A 100 -7.17 4.84 4.67
CA LEU A 100 -6.84 6.12 5.32
C LEU A 100 -7.98 7.15 5.22
N ASN A 101 -8.72 7.16 4.10
CA ASN A 101 -9.83 8.09 3.83
C ASN A 101 -11.22 7.54 4.19
N GLN A 102 -11.35 6.30 4.67
CA GLN A 102 -12.58 5.90 5.34
C GLN A 102 -12.72 6.79 6.57
N GLY A 103 -13.77 7.61 6.56
CA GLY A 103 -14.07 8.47 7.70
C GLY A 103 -14.16 7.65 8.98
N LEU A 104 -13.71 8.24 10.09
CA LEU A 104 -13.75 7.63 11.42
C LEU A 104 -15.14 7.04 11.75
N LEU A 105 -16.21 7.76 11.41
CA LEU A 105 -17.59 7.36 11.75
C LEU A 105 -18.05 6.07 11.04
N PRO A 106 -17.89 5.89 9.71
CA PRO A 106 -18.13 4.60 9.06
C PRO A 106 -17.40 3.42 9.71
N LEU A 107 -16.14 3.63 10.12
CA LEU A 107 -15.33 2.58 10.74
C LEU A 107 -15.88 2.21 12.12
N ILE A 108 -16.25 3.20 12.93
CA ILE A 108 -16.92 2.98 14.22
C ILE A 108 -18.26 2.23 14.02
N ALA A 109 -19.05 2.64 13.03
CA ALA A 109 -20.36 2.05 12.74
C ALA A 109 -20.27 0.58 12.29
N GLN A 110 -19.12 0.13 11.76
CA GLN A 110 -18.87 -1.27 11.43
C GLN A 110 -18.83 -2.16 12.68
N GLY A 111 -18.46 -1.61 13.83
CA GLY A 111 -18.27 -2.34 15.08
C GLY A 111 -17.00 -3.19 15.10
N GLU A 112 -16.70 -3.76 16.28
CA GLU A 112 -15.53 -4.62 16.44
C GLU A 112 -15.63 -5.90 15.59
N SER A 113 -14.49 -6.34 15.06
CA SER A 113 -14.39 -7.53 14.21
C SER A 113 -13.02 -8.19 14.38
N ASN A 114 -12.75 -9.23 13.57
CA ASN A 114 -11.43 -9.87 13.57
C ASN A 114 -10.29 -8.94 13.11
N THR A 115 -10.62 -7.89 12.35
CA THR A 115 -9.67 -6.91 11.80
C THR A 115 -9.88 -5.48 12.32
N LEU A 116 -10.83 -5.25 13.23
CA LEU A 116 -11.10 -3.94 13.82
C LEU A 116 -11.34 -4.08 15.33
N GLU A 117 -10.58 -3.35 16.14
CA GLU A 117 -10.69 -3.38 17.60
C GLU A 117 -10.81 -1.95 18.14
N PHE A 118 -11.62 -1.74 19.16
CA PHE A 118 -11.75 -0.47 19.88
C PHE A 118 -11.11 -0.57 21.26
N LYS A 119 -10.46 0.50 21.69
CA LYS A 119 -9.97 0.68 23.06
C LYS A 119 -10.22 2.12 23.49
N SER A 120 -10.80 2.27 24.67
CA SER A 120 -11.14 3.59 25.21
C SER A 120 -9.94 4.48 25.46
N SER A 121 -8.77 3.91 25.70
CA SER A 121 -7.52 4.60 26.01
C SER A 121 -6.32 3.71 25.72
N TYR A 122 -5.12 4.28 25.78
CA TYR A 122 -3.87 3.53 25.68
C TYR A 122 -3.34 3.08 27.04
N ARG A 123 -3.30 3.99 28.02
CA ARG A 123 -2.73 3.74 29.35
C ARG A 123 -3.48 4.41 30.50
N PHE A 124 -4.56 5.13 30.23
CA PHE A 124 -5.36 5.77 31.26
C PHE A 124 -6.62 4.94 31.57
N ASP A 125 -6.76 4.48 32.80
CA ASP A 125 -7.97 3.78 33.24
C ASP A 125 -9.06 4.80 33.54
N LEU A 126 -10.06 4.92 32.66
CA LEU A 126 -11.16 5.90 32.80
C LEU A 126 -12.07 5.62 33.99
N LYS A 127 -12.14 4.37 34.47
CA LYS A 127 -12.98 4.00 35.62
C LYS A 127 -12.29 4.34 36.93
N GLN A 128 -10.98 4.11 36.99
CA GLN A 128 -10.18 4.34 38.19
C GLN A 128 -9.53 5.73 38.22
N ASN A 129 -9.55 6.46 37.10
CA ASN A 129 -8.94 7.77 36.92
C ASN A 129 -7.43 7.79 37.24
N ILE A 130 -6.72 6.72 36.88
CA ILE A 130 -5.28 6.56 37.11
C ILE A 130 -4.56 6.02 35.88
N VAL A 131 -3.24 6.21 35.84
CA VAL A 131 -2.38 5.57 34.84
C VAL A 131 -2.27 4.07 35.15
N ASN A 132 -2.67 3.25 34.18
CA ASN A 132 -2.64 1.80 34.26
C ASN A 132 -1.79 1.20 33.14
N LYS A 133 -0.55 0.81 33.48
CA LYS A 133 0.40 0.19 32.54
C LYS A 133 -0.08 -1.16 31.99
N ALA A 134 -1.04 -1.83 32.63
CA ALA A 134 -1.59 -3.08 32.11
C ALA A 134 -2.33 -2.85 30.79
N LEU A 135 -2.95 -1.67 30.61
CA LEU A 135 -3.64 -1.29 29.36
C LEU A 135 -2.67 -1.22 28.17
N GLU A 136 -1.46 -0.71 28.38
CA GLU A 136 -0.41 -0.73 27.34
C GLU A 136 -0.10 -2.17 26.90
N GLY A 137 -0.08 -3.10 27.86
CA GLY A 137 0.11 -4.52 27.59
C GLY A 137 -1.01 -5.10 26.73
N VAL A 138 -2.26 -4.75 27.02
CA VAL A 138 -3.42 -5.16 26.20
C VAL A 138 -3.29 -4.64 24.78
N VAL A 139 -2.93 -3.37 24.60
CA VAL A 139 -2.71 -2.78 23.27
C VAL A 139 -1.61 -3.53 22.52
N MET A 140 -0.47 -3.82 23.15
CA MET A 140 0.61 -4.57 22.50
C MET A 140 0.21 -5.98 22.08
N LYS A 141 -0.61 -6.68 22.89
CA LYS A 141 -1.15 -7.99 22.54
C LYS A 141 -2.01 -7.90 21.28
N THR A 142 -2.89 -6.91 21.21
CA THR A 142 -3.75 -6.68 20.05
C THR A 142 -2.91 -6.40 18.80
N LEU A 143 -1.91 -5.52 18.89
CA LEU A 143 -1.02 -5.23 17.76
C LEU A 143 -0.26 -6.48 17.29
N ALA A 144 0.31 -7.26 18.21
CA ALA A 144 0.97 -8.52 17.86
C ALA A 144 -0.01 -9.54 17.24
N GLY A 145 -1.21 -9.63 17.80
CA GLY A 145 -2.30 -10.46 17.27
C GLY A 145 -2.63 -10.11 15.82
N PHE A 146 -2.79 -8.83 15.50
CA PHE A 146 -3.01 -8.37 14.12
C PHE A 146 -1.82 -8.72 13.21
N MET A 147 -0.58 -8.43 13.64
CA MET A 147 0.63 -8.72 12.85
C MET A 147 0.78 -10.22 12.53
N ASN A 148 0.46 -11.10 13.48
CA ASN A 148 0.55 -12.55 13.33
C ASN A 148 -0.63 -13.17 12.57
N SER A 149 -1.65 -12.36 12.28
CA SER A 149 -2.87 -12.78 11.59
C SER A 149 -2.94 -12.09 10.22
N GLY A 150 -4.12 -11.60 9.80
CA GLY A 150 -4.31 -10.92 8.52
C GLY A 150 -3.98 -9.42 8.52
N GLY A 151 -3.41 -8.86 9.58
CA GLY A 151 -3.41 -7.41 9.82
C GLY A 151 -4.72 -6.94 10.46
N GLY A 152 -4.88 -5.62 10.60
CA GLY A 152 -6.08 -5.02 11.16
C GLY A 152 -5.93 -3.55 11.51
N THR A 153 -6.97 -2.99 12.14
CA THR A 153 -7.02 -1.61 12.63
C THR A 153 -7.40 -1.60 14.11
N LEU A 154 -6.68 -0.81 14.90
CA LEU A 154 -7.02 -0.50 16.29
C LEU A 154 -7.39 0.97 16.42
N LEU A 155 -8.55 1.27 17.00
CA LEU A 155 -8.94 2.63 17.37
C LEU A 155 -8.72 2.85 18.87
N LEU A 156 -7.96 3.89 19.21
CA LEU A 156 -7.72 4.34 20.58
C LEU A 156 -8.51 5.64 20.82
N GLY A 157 -9.22 5.73 21.94
CA GLY A 157 -10.12 6.84 22.27
C GLY A 157 -11.58 6.56 21.87
N VAL A 158 -11.95 5.29 21.71
CA VAL A 158 -13.31 4.83 21.36
C VAL A 158 -13.69 3.70 22.31
N SER A 159 -14.87 3.76 22.93
CA SER A 159 -15.38 2.65 23.77
C SER A 159 -15.91 1.49 22.93
N ASP A 160 -16.14 0.37 23.61
CA ASP A 160 -16.63 -0.88 23.02
C ASP A 160 -18.01 -0.71 22.33
N ASP A 161 -18.81 0.30 22.74
CA ASP A 161 -20.09 0.66 22.12
C ASP A 161 -19.97 1.63 20.94
N GLY A 162 -18.75 2.05 20.59
CA GLY A 162 -18.47 3.01 19.52
C GLY A 162 -18.51 4.47 19.94
N THR A 163 -18.74 4.79 21.22
CA THR A 163 -18.70 6.19 21.69
C THR A 163 -17.28 6.74 21.60
N ILE A 164 -17.12 7.93 21.01
CA ILE A 164 -15.82 8.61 20.96
C ILE A 164 -15.56 9.27 22.31
N LEU A 165 -14.49 8.84 22.98
CA LEU A 165 -14.06 9.31 24.29
C LEU A 165 -12.88 10.29 24.20
N GLY A 166 -12.09 10.18 23.13
CA GLY A 166 -10.89 10.98 22.90
C GLY A 166 -9.66 10.49 23.69
N LEU A 167 -8.52 11.15 23.45
CA LEU A 167 -7.21 10.79 24.02
C LEU A 167 -6.65 11.79 25.03
N GLU A 168 -7.45 12.78 25.46
CA GLU A 168 -6.98 13.85 26.33
C GLU A 168 -6.34 13.32 27.63
N ASN A 169 -6.98 12.36 28.28
CA ASN A 169 -6.45 11.74 29.49
C ASN A 169 -5.13 11.00 29.24
N ASP A 170 -4.96 10.36 28.08
CA ASP A 170 -3.69 9.75 27.71
C ASP A 170 -2.61 10.81 27.45
N TYR A 171 -2.95 11.93 26.79
CA TYR A 171 -2.00 13.01 26.54
C TYR A 171 -1.48 13.65 27.83
N GLN A 172 -2.35 13.86 28.82
CA GLN A 172 -1.97 14.48 30.09
C GLN A 172 -0.91 13.68 30.87
N THR A 173 -0.78 12.39 30.59
CA THR A 173 0.20 11.51 31.23
C THR A 173 1.60 11.59 30.59
N LEU A 174 1.74 12.28 29.44
CA LEU A 174 3.00 12.40 28.69
C LEU A 174 3.82 13.60 29.14
N LYS A 175 5.13 13.57 28.89
CA LYS A 175 5.99 14.76 28.97
C LYS A 175 5.59 15.80 27.92
N ARG A 176 5.42 15.33 26.67
CA ARG A 176 4.90 16.11 25.56
C ARG A 176 3.43 15.73 25.37
N LYS A 177 2.54 16.61 25.78
CA LYS A 177 1.09 16.36 25.92
C LYS A 177 0.34 16.58 24.61
N ASP A 178 0.82 15.98 23.54
CA ASP A 178 0.24 16.11 22.20
C ASP A 178 0.35 14.80 21.41
N LYS A 179 -0.23 14.80 20.21
CA LYS A 179 -0.21 13.68 19.27
C LYS A 179 1.20 13.16 18.96
N ASP A 180 2.19 14.05 18.85
CA ASP A 180 3.57 13.66 18.53
C ASP A 180 4.20 12.90 19.70
N GLY A 181 3.97 13.38 20.93
CA GLY A 181 4.41 12.68 22.15
C GLY A 181 3.73 11.32 22.32
N PHE A 182 2.46 11.22 21.92
CA PHE A 182 1.69 9.98 21.98
C PHE A 182 2.15 8.96 20.92
N GLU A 183 2.40 9.42 19.69
CA GLU A 183 2.98 8.59 18.64
C GLU A 183 4.34 8.06 19.05
N GLN A 184 5.22 8.92 19.60
CA GLN A 184 6.52 8.50 20.11
C GLN A 184 6.39 7.42 21.19
N LEU A 185 5.44 7.56 22.13
CA LEU A 185 5.19 6.57 23.18
C LEU A 185 4.76 5.22 22.61
N ILE A 186 3.83 5.21 21.66
CA ILE A 186 3.36 3.97 21.03
C ILE A 186 4.50 3.31 20.28
N MET A 187 5.22 4.05 19.44
CA MET A 187 6.32 3.51 18.64
C MET A 187 7.48 3.00 19.50
N SER A 188 7.80 3.69 20.61
CA SER A 188 8.78 3.19 21.57
C SER A 188 8.31 1.90 22.25
N SER A 189 7.04 1.84 22.63
CA SER A 189 6.45 0.65 23.27
C SER A 189 6.43 -0.55 22.34
N VAL A 190 6.12 -0.33 21.06
CA VAL A 190 6.20 -1.35 20.01
C VAL A 190 7.64 -1.85 19.85
N SER A 191 8.61 -0.94 19.72
CA SER A 191 10.01 -1.34 19.58
C SER A 191 10.52 -2.13 20.80
N GLU A 192 10.13 -1.74 22.01
CA GLU A 192 10.55 -2.37 23.26
C GLU A 192 9.89 -3.75 23.47
N LYS A 193 8.57 -3.85 23.24
CA LYS A 193 7.78 -5.04 23.58
C LYS A 193 7.64 -6.02 22.42
N LEU A 194 7.60 -5.54 21.17
CA LEU A 194 7.42 -6.36 19.96
C LEU A 194 8.70 -6.48 19.12
N GLY A 195 9.69 -5.62 19.39
CA GLY A 195 10.95 -5.54 18.66
C GLY A 195 10.92 -4.49 17.55
N THR A 196 12.08 -3.88 17.27
CA THR A 196 12.21 -2.77 16.30
C THR A 196 11.73 -3.12 14.88
N ALA A 197 11.86 -4.38 14.48
CA ALA A 197 11.39 -4.83 13.17
C ALA A 197 9.86 -4.82 13.03
N ALA A 198 9.11 -4.77 14.14
CA ALA A 198 7.65 -4.67 14.15
C ALA A 198 7.16 -3.25 13.75
N CYS A 199 7.96 -2.21 14.02
CA CYS A 199 7.60 -0.82 13.77
C CYS A 199 7.22 -0.54 12.31
N LYS A 200 7.82 -1.26 11.34
CA LYS A 200 7.54 -1.05 9.91
C LYS A 200 6.15 -1.52 9.48
N TYR A 201 5.46 -2.30 10.30
CA TYR A 201 4.11 -2.80 10.01
C TYR A 201 3.02 -1.94 10.66
N ILE A 202 3.37 -0.81 11.27
CA ILE A 202 2.43 0.06 11.96
C ILE A 202 2.41 1.42 11.29
N ARG A 203 1.19 1.96 11.08
CA ARG A 203 0.95 3.36 10.70
C ARG A 203 -0.05 3.98 11.66
N LEU A 204 0.28 5.11 12.25
CA LEU A 204 -0.60 5.88 13.13
C LEU A 204 -1.23 7.02 12.35
N ILE A 205 -2.53 7.22 12.54
CA ILE A 205 -3.32 8.29 11.93
C ILE A 205 -4.17 8.89 13.03
N PHE A 206 -4.15 10.22 13.14
CA PHE A 206 -4.97 10.93 14.12
C PHE A 206 -6.18 11.54 13.43
N HIS A 207 -7.36 11.23 13.96
CA HIS A 207 -8.63 11.79 13.49
C HIS A 207 -9.16 12.75 14.56
N SER A 208 -9.61 13.93 14.15
CA SER A 208 -10.32 14.87 15.03
C SER A 208 -11.82 14.83 14.74
N HIS A 209 -12.63 14.66 15.79
CA HIS A 209 -14.08 14.68 15.73
C HIS A 209 -14.62 15.39 16.98
N ASN A 210 -15.41 16.45 16.80
CA ASN A 210 -15.96 17.26 17.90
C ASN A 210 -14.90 17.69 18.94
N GLN A 211 -13.74 18.17 18.48
CA GLN A 211 -12.59 18.56 19.32
C GLN A 211 -11.95 17.42 20.13
N MET A 212 -12.41 16.18 19.99
CA MET A 212 -11.77 15.00 20.53
C MET A 212 -10.88 14.36 19.47
N GLU A 213 -9.71 13.88 19.88
CA GLU A 213 -8.79 13.14 19.00
C GLU A 213 -8.86 11.64 19.24
N VAL A 214 -8.92 10.88 18.15
CA VAL A 214 -8.86 9.41 18.13
C VAL A 214 -7.60 9.01 17.36
N CYS A 215 -6.84 8.07 17.91
CA CYS A 215 -5.68 7.50 17.22
C CYS A 215 -6.09 6.18 16.56
N ARG A 216 -6.00 6.15 15.24
CA ARG A 216 -6.15 4.95 14.43
C ARG A 216 -4.77 4.36 14.16
N ILE A 217 -4.58 3.12 14.55
CA ILE A 217 -3.38 2.35 14.30
C ILE A 217 -3.71 1.29 13.24
N ILE A 218 -3.16 1.47 12.03
CA ILE A 218 -3.26 0.48 10.95
C ILE A 218 -2.07 -0.47 11.07
N VAL A 219 -2.35 -1.77 11.07
CA VAL A 219 -1.38 -2.83 11.29
C VAL A 219 -1.37 -3.78 10.09
N ASP A 220 -0.23 -3.88 9.42
CA ASP A 220 -0.01 -4.84 8.34
C ASP A 220 0.35 -6.22 8.89
N ARG A 221 0.02 -7.28 8.12
CA ARG A 221 0.51 -8.63 8.42
C ARG A 221 2.04 -8.66 8.35
N ALA A 222 2.66 -9.22 9.38
CA ALA A 222 4.11 -9.36 9.43
C ALA A 222 4.60 -10.52 8.54
N GLY A 223 5.74 -10.32 7.89
CA GLY A 223 6.45 -11.36 7.13
C GLY A 223 7.17 -12.41 8.00
N PHE A 224 7.06 -12.30 9.33
CA PHE A 224 7.65 -13.21 10.31
C PHE A 224 6.85 -13.18 11.63
N PRO A 225 6.97 -14.20 12.51
CA PRO A 225 6.27 -14.24 13.79
C PRO A 225 6.69 -13.11 14.74
N ILE A 226 5.71 -12.42 15.31
CA ILE A 226 5.88 -11.34 16.30
C ILE A 226 5.55 -11.88 17.69
N TYR A 227 6.49 -11.74 18.62
CA TYR A 227 6.30 -12.12 20.02
C TYR A 227 6.20 -10.87 20.88
N VAL A 228 5.36 -10.92 21.90
CA VAL A 228 5.24 -9.87 22.93
C VAL A 228 6.15 -10.23 24.09
N LYS A 229 7.02 -9.30 24.48
CA LYS A 229 7.84 -9.41 25.69
C LYS A 229 7.00 -9.08 26.93
N GLU A 230 6.83 -10.06 27.81
CA GLU A 230 6.16 -9.92 29.10
C GLU A 230 7.11 -10.34 30.22
N GLY A 231 7.70 -9.35 30.90
CA GLY A 231 8.77 -9.58 31.87
C GLY A 231 9.97 -10.28 31.21
N ASN A 232 10.29 -11.49 31.69
CA ASN A 232 11.35 -12.34 31.14
C ASN A 232 10.85 -13.36 30.11
N SER A 233 9.55 -13.41 29.84
CA SER A 233 8.95 -14.33 28.88
C SER A 233 8.61 -13.66 27.55
N LYS A 234 8.55 -14.45 26.48
CA LYS A 234 8.03 -14.04 25.18
C LYS A 234 6.81 -14.88 24.86
N LYS A 235 5.72 -14.23 24.51
CA LYS A 235 4.44 -14.88 24.22
C LYS A 235 4.00 -14.62 22.80
N PHE A 236 3.32 -15.59 22.20
CA PHE A 236 2.86 -15.53 20.83
C PHE A 236 1.34 -15.37 20.82
N TYR A 237 0.87 -14.25 20.26
CA TYR A 237 -0.54 -13.90 20.25
C TYR A 237 -1.09 -13.91 18.83
N VAL A 238 -2.29 -14.46 18.64
CA VAL A 238 -2.99 -14.53 17.35
C VAL A 238 -4.46 -14.11 17.52
N ARG A 239 -5.05 -13.49 16.50
CA ARG A 239 -6.48 -13.14 16.49
C ARG A 239 -7.31 -14.40 16.24
N THR A 240 -8.30 -14.63 17.11
CA THR A 240 -9.31 -15.69 16.94
C THR A 240 -10.68 -15.07 17.13
N GLY A 241 -11.42 -14.87 16.04
CA GLY A 241 -12.65 -14.05 16.08
C GLY A 241 -12.34 -12.61 16.46
N SER A 242 -13.14 -12.02 17.37
CA SER A 242 -12.92 -10.67 17.91
C SER A 242 -11.90 -10.61 19.06
N GLY A 243 -11.30 -11.74 19.44
CA GLY A 243 -10.36 -11.81 20.56
C GLY A 243 -8.91 -12.04 20.16
N THR A 244 -8.00 -11.77 21.08
CA THR A 244 -6.56 -12.10 20.97
C THR A 244 -6.22 -13.22 21.95
N ARG A 245 -5.74 -14.35 21.45
CA ARG A 245 -5.40 -15.54 22.26
C ARG A 245 -3.89 -15.72 22.35
N ASP A 246 -3.41 -16.01 23.57
CA ASP A 246 -2.05 -16.52 23.83
C ASP A 246 -2.00 -17.98 23.33
N MET A 247 -1.16 -18.26 22.34
CA MET A 247 -0.94 -19.63 21.87
C MET A 247 0.10 -20.30 22.74
N ASP A 248 -0.15 -21.54 23.12
CA ASP A 248 0.90 -22.35 23.73
C ASP A 248 2.04 -22.60 22.74
N ILE A 249 3.17 -23.10 23.25
CA ILE A 249 4.39 -23.29 22.44
C ILE A 249 4.13 -24.24 21.26
N GLN A 250 3.36 -25.30 21.46
CA GLN A 250 3.09 -26.30 20.44
C GLN A 250 2.13 -25.76 19.38
N GLU A 251 1.05 -25.10 19.80
CA GLU A 251 0.11 -24.37 18.93
C GLU A 251 0.85 -23.32 18.10
N ALA A 252 1.72 -22.53 18.73
CA ALA A 252 2.49 -21.49 18.05
C ALA A 252 3.44 -22.08 16.99
N ILE A 253 4.17 -23.15 17.30
CA ILE A 253 5.07 -23.82 16.34
C ILE A 253 4.27 -24.31 15.12
N ASN A 254 3.15 -24.99 15.35
CA ASN A 254 2.29 -25.50 14.29
C ASN A 254 1.76 -24.34 13.42
N TYR A 255 1.17 -23.32 14.06
CA TYR A 255 0.63 -22.15 13.39
C TYR A 255 1.70 -21.42 12.55
N ILE A 256 2.89 -21.20 13.11
CA ILE A 256 3.99 -20.53 12.41
C ILE A 256 4.42 -21.33 11.18
N SER A 257 4.52 -22.65 11.32
CA SER A 257 4.91 -23.54 10.23
C SER A 257 3.90 -23.52 9.08
N GLU A 258 2.61 -23.37 9.36
CA GLU A 258 1.57 -23.27 8.33
C GLU A 258 1.54 -21.88 7.69
N THR A 259 1.75 -20.84 8.50
CA THR A 259 1.52 -19.44 8.11
C THR A 259 2.68 -18.84 7.30
N TRP A 260 3.92 -19.22 7.58
CA TRP A 260 5.13 -18.68 6.93
C TRP A 260 5.99 -19.74 6.23
N LYS A 261 5.36 -20.85 5.79
CA LYS A 261 6.02 -21.86 4.95
C LYS A 261 6.69 -21.21 3.74
N LYS A 262 8.01 -21.43 3.61
CA LYS A 262 8.77 -21.17 2.39
C LYS A 262 8.80 -22.44 1.54
#